data_AF-A0ABD3AYS8-F1
#
_entry.id   AF-A0ABD3AYS8-F1
#
_cell.length_a   1.000
_cell.length_b   1.000
_cell.length_c   1.000
_cell.angle_alpha   90.00
_cell.angle_beta   90.00
_cell.angle_gamma   90.00
#
_symmetry.space_group_name_H-M   'P 1'
#
loop_
_entity.id
_entity.type
_entity.pdbx_description
1 polymer ?
#
loop_
_entity_poly.entity_id
_entity_poly.type
_entity_poly.pdbx_seq_one_letter_code
_entity_poly.pdbx_strand_id
1 'polypeptide(L)'
;MATSTIKKLSTDFTKLSRFEEENFLRWQKNMKILLTTLHVAYVLTTERPKETGEETLEQTRARQKWDNDDFICMGHILNSMSGGLFDMYQDAISAKDLWERFEVRSSHQLNKKKTANSKRLKKAQLYYHKIFVAALEEVYMQSGVRLTTTH
;
A
#
# COMPACT_ATOMS: atom_id res chain seq x y z
N MET A 1 32.62 -1.98 8.11
CA MET A 1 31.94 -3.29 8.00
C MET A 1 30.42 -3.16 8.05
N ALA A 2 29.79 -2.55 9.08
CA ALA A 2 28.32 -2.40 9.12
C ALA A 2 27.74 -1.48 8.02
N THR A 3 28.43 -0.37 7.71
CA THR A 3 28.00 0.62 6.71
C THR A 3 27.95 0.06 5.28
N SER A 4 28.88 -0.82 4.91
CA SER A 4 28.87 -1.50 3.61
C SER A 4 27.72 -2.51 3.49
N THR A 5 27.38 -3.19 4.58
CA THR A 5 26.24 -4.13 4.62
C THR A 5 24.91 -3.39 4.51
N ILE A 6 24.74 -2.26 5.20
CA ILE A 6 23.52 -1.43 5.10
C ILE A 6 23.35 -0.87 3.68
N LYS A 7 24.44 -0.36 3.07
CA LYS A 7 24.42 0.11 1.68
C LYS A 7 24.06 -1.00 0.70
N LYS A 8 24.64 -2.20 0.87
CA LYS A 8 24.34 -3.36 0.03
C LYS A 8 22.88 -3.78 0.19
N LEU A 9 22.39 -3.90 1.43
CA LEU A 9 20.99 -4.25 1.72
C LEU A 9 20.02 -3.24 1.10
N SER A 10 20.30 -1.94 1.22
CA SER A 10 19.48 -0.89 0.61
C SER A 10 19.45 -0.96 -0.93
N THR A 11 20.60 -1.24 -1.54
CA THR A 11 20.72 -1.45 -2.99
C THR A 11 19.98 -2.71 -3.45
N ASP A 12 20.02 -3.78 -2.65
CA ASP A 12 19.33 -5.02 -2.96
C ASP A 12 17.81 -4.86 -2.81
N PHE A 13 17.31 -4.14 -1.79
CA PHE A 13 15.87 -3.86 -1.63
C PHE A 13 15.28 -3.02 -2.76
N THR A 14 16.02 -1.99 -3.21
CA THR A 14 15.60 -1.15 -4.35
C THR A 14 15.56 -1.94 -5.67
N LYS A 15 16.44 -2.94 -5.83
CA LYS A 15 16.41 -3.88 -6.98
C LYS A 15 15.32 -4.95 -6.86
N LEU A 16 15.06 -5.47 -5.66
CA LEU A 16 14.13 -6.58 -5.42
C LEU A 16 12.65 -6.18 -5.53
N SER A 17 12.36 -4.88 -5.49
CA SER A 17 10.98 -4.38 -5.53
C SER A 17 10.88 -3.10 -6.35
N ARG A 18 11.17 -3.20 -7.65
CA ARG A 18 10.81 -2.11 -8.57
C ARG A 18 9.30 -1.88 -8.46
N PHE A 19 8.90 -0.65 -8.15
CA PHE A 19 7.50 -0.30 -8.00
C PHE A 19 6.82 -0.30 -9.36
N GLU A 20 5.79 -1.14 -9.45
CA GLU A 20 4.83 -1.21 -10.54
C GLU A 20 3.41 -1.19 -9.96
N GLU A 21 2.43 -0.76 -10.74
CA GLU A 21 1.07 -0.56 -10.22
C GLU A 21 0.46 -1.83 -9.59
N GLU A 22 0.81 -3.00 -10.14
CA GLU A 22 0.30 -4.30 -9.71
C GLU A 22 0.88 -4.76 -8.37
N ASN A 23 2.12 -4.37 -8.05
CA ASN A 23 2.84 -4.81 -6.85
C ASN A 23 2.79 -3.79 -5.70
N PHE A 24 2.03 -2.70 -5.86
CA PHE A 24 2.02 -1.54 -4.98
C PHE A 24 1.98 -1.85 -3.47
N LEU A 25 1.06 -2.70 -3.00
CA LEU A 25 0.96 -3.02 -1.55
C LEU A 25 2.20 -3.76 -1.02
N ARG A 26 2.80 -4.62 -1.86
CA ARG A 26 4.04 -5.34 -1.50
C ARG A 26 5.22 -4.38 -1.50
N TRP A 27 5.34 -3.55 -2.54
CA TRP A 27 6.35 -2.51 -2.63
C TRP A 27 6.28 -1.56 -1.42
N GLN A 28 5.10 -1.04 -1.10
CA GLN A 28 4.90 -0.10 0.01
C GLN A 28 5.34 -0.71 1.35
N LYS A 29 5.02 -1.98 1.60
CA LYS A 29 5.47 -2.69 2.81
C LYS A 29 7.00 -2.82 2.85
N ASN A 30 7.62 -3.22 1.74
CA ASN A 30 9.07 -3.33 1.65
C ASN A 30 9.76 -1.98 1.83
N MET A 31 9.19 -0.91 1.28
CA MET A 31 9.71 0.44 1.42
C MET A 31 9.66 0.92 2.89
N LYS A 32 8.54 0.72 3.60
CA LYS A 32 8.49 1.03 5.05
C LYS A 32 9.57 0.28 5.84
N ILE A 33 9.83 -1.00 5.52
CA ILE A 33 10.89 -1.79 6.15
C ILE A 33 12.27 -1.18 5.87
N LEU A 34 12.58 -0.89 4.61
CA LEU A 34 13.85 -0.28 4.21
C LEU A 34 14.12 1.03 4.96
N LEU A 35 13.16 1.96 4.95
CA LEU A 35 13.28 3.26 5.59
C LEU A 35 13.42 3.15 7.12
N THR A 36 12.80 2.12 7.73
CA THR A 36 12.95 1.82 9.16
C THR A 36 14.36 1.31 9.46
N THR A 37 14.90 0.42 8.63
CA THR A 37 16.29 -0.06 8.75
C THR A 37 17.31 1.06 8.57
N LEU A 38 17.00 2.06 7.75
CA LEU A 38 17.82 3.25 7.56
C LEU A 38 17.62 4.32 8.65
N HIS A 39 16.71 4.10 9.60
CA HIS A 39 16.35 5.06 10.65
C HIS A 39 15.83 6.42 10.16
N VAL A 40 15.29 6.47 8.93
CA VAL A 40 14.73 7.69 8.35
C VAL A 40 13.19 7.67 8.28
N ALA A 41 12.53 6.53 8.54
CA ALA A 41 11.07 6.40 8.43
C ALA A 41 10.25 7.44 9.23
N TYR A 42 10.83 8.04 10.27
CA TYR A 42 10.15 9.04 11.09
C TYR A 42 9.80 10.32 10.32
N VAL A 43 10.54 10.67 9.25
CA VAL A 43 10.27 11.85 8.41
C VAL A 43 8.94 11.72 7.66
N LEU A 44 8.44 10.49 7.48
CA LEU A 44 7.14 10.24 6.84
C LEU A 44 5.95 10.70 7.68
N THR A 45 6.13 10.85 9.00
CA THR A 45 5.02 11.14 9.93
C THR A 45 5.23 12.41 10.75
N THR A 46 6.44 12.95 10.74
CA THR A 46 6.80 14.16 11.49
C THR A 46 6.86 15.37 10.56
N GLU A 47 6.67 16.56 11.12
CA GLU A 47 6.88 17.80 10.39
C GLU A 47 8.34 18.25 10.54
N ARG A 48 8.83 18.98 9.54
CA ARG A 48 10.12 19.65 9.61
C ARG A 48 10.12 20.61 10.81
N PRO A 49 11.15 20.58 11.68
CA PRO A 49 11.30 21.55 12.76
C PRO A 49 11.27 22.99 12.21
N LYS A 50 10.48 23.86 12.85
CA LYS A 50 10.34 25.26 12.43
C LYS A 50 11.61 26.06 12.73
N GLU A 51 11.87 27.04 11.89
CA GLU A 51 12.92 28.03 12.15
C GLU A 51 12.43 29.09 13.13
N THR A 52 13.21 29.34 14.19
CA THR A 52 12.95 30.41 15.17
C THR A 52 14.04 31.49 15.13
N GLY A 53 13.75 32.70 15.62
CA GLY A 53 14.68 33.82 15.53
C GLY A 53 15.96 33.65 16.35
N GLU A 54 15.84 33.11 17.58
CA GLU A 54 16.99 32.67 18.38
C GLU A 54 16.96 31.14 18.42
N GLU A 55 17.88 30.50 17.71
CA GLU A 55 18.04 29.06 17.71
C GLU A 55 19.30 28.64 18.43
N THR A 56 19.17 27.60 19.25
CA THR A 56 20.33 26.91 19.77
C THR A 56 21.01 26.09 18.68
N LEU A 57 22.28 25.76 18.90
CA LEU A 57 23.04 24.89 18.01
C LEU A 57 22.37 23.52 17.84
N GLU A 58 21.75 23.01 18.90
CA GLU A 58 21.01 21.74 18.91
C GLU A 58 19.78 21.79 18.00
N GLN A 59 19.02 22.89 18.03
CA GLN A 59 17.85 23.07 17.16
C GLN A 59 18.26 23.13 15.69
N THR A 60 19.33 23.86 15.37
CA THR A 60 19.89 23.92 14.01
C THR A 60 20.34 22.53 13.53
N ARG A 61 21.06 21.78 14.37
CA ARG A 61 21.52 20.42 14.05
C ARG A 61 20.36 19.45 13.84
N ALA A 62 19.32 19.53 14.68
CA ALA A 62 18.15 18.67 14.56
C ALA A 62 17.41 18.91 13.23
N ARG A 63 17.27 20.17 12.82
CA ARG A 63 16.65 20.54 11.54
C ARG A 63 17.49 20.08 10.34
N GLN A 64 18.81 20.30 10.36
CA GLN A 64 19.70 19.81 9.31
C GLN A 64 19.67 18.29 9.18
N LYS A 65 19.61 17.57 10.32
CA LYS A 65 19.44 16.12 10.31
C LYS A 65 18.10 15.73 9.67
N TRP A 66 17.01 16.42 10.03
CA TRP A 66 15.70 16.17 9.44
C TRP A 66 15.72 16.38 7.92
N ASP A 67 16.29 17.49 7.45
CA ASP A 67 16.39 17.82 6.01
C ASP A 67 17.19 16.77 5.24
N ASN A 68 18.30 16.29 5.81
CA ASN A 68 19.10 15.22 5.23
C ASN A 68 18.34 13.88 5.18
N ASP A 69 17.64 13.53 6.26
CA ASP A 69 16.90 12.28 6.34
C ASP A 69 15.67 12.29 5.41
N ASP A 70 15.01 13.45 5.24
CA ASP A 70 13.92 13.64 4.26
C ASP A 70 14.43 13.46 2.82
N PHE A 71 15.57 14.07 2.47
CA PHE A 71 16.21 13.89 1.17
C PHE A 71 16.56 12.42 0.89
N ILE A 72 17.17 11.72 1.87
CA ILE A 72 17.49 10.29 1.75
C ILE A 72 16.23 9.46 1.55
N CYS A 73 15.18 9.76 2.32
CA CYS A 73 13.90 9.07 2.27
C CYS A 73 13.24 9.24 0.88
N MET A 74 13.14 10.48 0.39
CA MET A 74 12.64 10.78 -0.96
C MET A 74 13.45 10.04 -2.04
N GLY A 75 14.77 10.09 -1.95
CA GLY A 75 15.67 9.44 -2.90
C GLY A 75 15.42 7.93 -2.99
N HIS A 76 15.25 7.24 -1.86
CA HIS A 76 14.94 5.80 -1.86
C HIS A 76 13.56 5.48 -2.44
N ILE A 77 12.55 6.29 -2.09
CA ILE A 77 11.19 6.09 -2.59
C ILE A 77 11.17 6.30 -4.12
N LEU A 78 11.70 7.41 -4.62
CA LEU A 78 11.74 7.75 -6.05
C LEU A 78 12.60 6.78 -6.86
N ASN A 79 13.79 6.40 -6.38
CA ASN A 79 14.68 5.47 -7.10
C ASN A 79 14.11 4.06 -7.24
N SER A 80 13.13 3.70 -6.42
CA SER A 80 12.45 2.40 -6.54
C SER A 80 11.36 2.40 -7.61
N MET A 81 11.04 3.54 -8.23
CA MET A 81 9.96 3.68 -9.21
C MET A 81 10.37 3.29 -10.63
N SER A 82 9.38 2.89 -11.44
CA SER A 82 9.54 2.90 -12.90
C SER A 82 9.50 4.34 -13.43
N GLY A 83 10.04 4.60 -14.63
CA GLY A 83 10.19 5.96 -15.17
C GLY A 83 8.88 6.77 -15.18
N GLY A 84 7.79 6.19 -15.70
CA GLY A 84 6.50 6.89 -15.74
C GLY A 84 5.89 7.18 -14.35
N LEU A 85 6.21 6.38 -13.34
CA LEU A 85 5.79 6.66 -11.96
C LEU A 85 6.69 7.73 -11.34
N PHE A 86 8.01 7.69 -11.59
CA PHE A 86 8.93 8.74 -11.17
C PHE A 86 8.44 10.11 -11.66
N ASP A 87 8.10 10.21 -12.95
CA ASP A 87 7.66 11.47 -13.56
C ASP A 87 6.39 12.05 -12.92
N MET A 88 5.49 11.18 -12.43
CA MET A 88 4.23 11.55 -11.78
C MET A 88 4.40 12.05 -10.33
N TYR A 89 5.49 11.65 -9.66
CA TYR A 89 5.67 11.85 -8.22
C TYR A 89 6.91 12.69 -7.85
N GLN A 90 7.78 13.01 -8.81
CA GLN A 90 9.01 13.78 -8.59
C GLN A 90 8.77 15.21 -8.08
N ASP A 91 7.56 15.74 -8.23
CA ASP A 91 7.15 17.07 -7.79
C ASP A 91 6.79 17.16 -6.30
N ALA A 92 6.85 16.03 -5.57
CA ALA A 92 6.57 16.01 -4.14
C ALA A 92 7.56 16.88 -3.35
N ILE A 93 7.04 17.67 -2.41
CA ILE A 93 7.82 18.68 -1.69
C ILE A 93 8.61 18.07 -0.52
N SER A 94 8.17 16.91 -0.02
CA SER A 94 8.82 16.16 1.06
C SER A 94 8.54 14.67 0.94
N ALA A 95 9.28 13.85 1.68
CA ALA A 95 8.99 12.41 1.76
C ALA A 95 7.60 12.16 2.37
N LYS A 96 7.16 13.00 3.31
CA LYS A 96 5.82 12.93 3.90
C LYS A 96 4.72 13.16 2.86
N ASP A 97 4.79 14.26 2.11
CA ASP A 97 3.82 14.56 1.02
C ASP A 97 3.77 13.41 0.01
N LEU A 98 4.94 12.94 -0.42
CA LEU A 98 5.05 11.78 -1.32
C LEU A 98 4.37 10.53 -0.73
N TRP A 99 4.59 10.26 0.55
CA TRP A 99 4.04 9.10 1.23
C TRP A 99 2.53 9.17 1.43
N GLU A 100 1.99 10.34 1.76
CA GLU A 100 0.55 10.57 1.90
C GLU A 100 -0.19 10.31 0.58
N ARG A 101 0.37 10.75 -0.56
CA ARG A 101 -0.16 10.42 -1.90
C ARG A 101 -0.29 8.91 -2.11
N PHE A 102 0.63 8.11 -1.56
CA PHE A 102 0.56 6.65 -1.60
C PHE A 102 -0.47 6.04 -0.64
N GLU A 103 -0.62 6.57 0.57
CA GLU A 103 -1.61 6.03 1.52
C GLU A 103 -3.05 6.20 1.02
N VAL A 104 -3.34 7.30 0.32
CA VAL A 104 -4.61 7.50 -0.39
C VAL A 104 -4.83 6.42 -1.46
N ARG A 105 -3.80 6.18 -2.30
CA ARG A 105 -3.84 5.13 -3.34
C ARG A 105 -4.04 3.73 -2.73
N SER A 106 -3.39 3.45 -1.60
CA SER A 106 -3.47 2.17 -0.87
C SER A 106 -4.88 1.87 -0.41
N SER A 107 -5.51 2.88 0.21
CA SER A 107 -6.87 2.80 0.71
C SER A 107 -7.87 2.51 -0.42
N HIS A 108 -7.72 3.18 -1.56
CA HIS A 108 -8.52 2.93 -2.75
C HIS A 108 -8.36 1.51 -3.29
N GLN A 109 -7.12 1.02 -3.42
CA GLN A 109 -6.84 -0.33 -3.92
C GLN A 109 -7.40 -1.40 -2.99
N LEU A 110 -7.31 -1.21 -1.67
CA LEU A 110 -7.86 -2.14 -0.69
C LEU A 110 -9.40 -2.20 -0.78
N ASN A 111 -10.05 -1.04 -0.94
CA ASN A 111 -11.51 -0.96 -1.10
C ASN A 111 -11.99 -1.62 -2.40
N LYS A 112 -11.27 -1.43 -3.53
CA LYS A 112 -11.55 -2.16 -4.77
C LYS A 112 -11.44 -3.68 -4.60
N LYS A 113 -10.41 -4.17 -3.91
CA LYS A 113 -10.25 -5.62 -3.64
C LYS A 113 -11.38 -6.16 -2.76
N LYS A 114 -11.76 -5.44 -1.70
CA LYS A 114 -12.89 -5.81 -0.81
C LYS A 114 -14.20 -5.92 -1.59
N THR A 115 -14.50 -4.92 -2.43
CA THR A 115 -15.73 -4.92 -3.25
C THR A 115 -15.73 -6.04 -4.29
N ALA A 116 -14.62 -6.29 -4.97
CA ALA A 116 -14.48 -7.42 -5.90
C ALA A 116 -14.69 -8.76 -5.19
N ASN A 117 -14.09 -8.96 -4.01
CA ASN A 117 -14.27 -10.19 -3.22
C ASN A 117 -15.73 -10.38 -2.77
N SER A 118 -16.40 -9.32 -2.32
CA SER A 118 -17.83 -9.35 -1.99
C SER A 118 -18.69 -9.75 -3.19
N LYS A 119 -18.44 -9.18 -4.37
CA LYS A 119 -19.14 -9.55 -5.62
C LYS A 119 -18.92 -11.02 -5.98
N ARG A 120 -17.68 -11.52 -5.85
CA ARG A 120 -17.34 -12.93 -6.11
C ARG A 120 -18.07 -13.87 -5.16
N LEU A 121 -18.13 -13.53 -3.87
CA LEU A 121 -18.83 -14.34 -2.86
C LEU A 121 -20.33 -14.38 -3.13
N LYS A 122 -20.97 -13.24 -3.41
CA LYS A 122 -22.40 -13.19 -3.77
C LYS A 122 -22.70 -14.00 -5.03
N LYS A 123 -21.83 -13.94 -6.05
CA LYS A 123 -21.97 -14.74 -7.26
C LYS A 123 -21.86 -16.25 -6.98
N ALA A 124 -20.90 -16.65 -6.13
CA ALA A 124 -20.76 -18.04 -5.70
C ALA A 124 -21.98 -18.52 -4.91
N GLN A 125 -22.47 -17.72 -3.96
CA GLN A 125 -23.69 -18.02 -3.19
C GLN A 125 -24.90 -18.21 -4.11
N LEU A 126 -25.10 -17.31 -5.07
CA LEU A 126 -26.17 -17.42 -6.05
C LEU A 126 -26.05 -18.69 -6.91
N TYR A 127 -24.83 -19.07 -7.30
CA TYR A 127 -24.57 -20.28 -8.07
C TYR A 127 -24.97 -21.54 -7.28
N TYR A 128 -24.51 -21.66 -6.03
CA TYR A 128 -24.88 -22.79 -5.17
C TYR A 128 -26.38 -22.82 -4.86
N HIS A 129 -27.01 -21.66 -4.62
CA HIS A 129 -28.46 -21.59 -4.42
C HIS A 129 -29.22 -22.08 -5.65
N LYS A 130 -28.82 -21.69 -6.87
CA LYS A 130 -29.45 -22.16 -8.11
C LYS A 130 -29.33 -23.67 -8.30
N ILE A 131 -28.15 -24.24 -8.04
CA ILE A 131 -27.96 -25.69 -8.10
C ILE A 131 -28.83 -26.42 -7.07
N PHE A 132 -28.89 -25.89 -5.85
CA PHE A 132 -29.69 -26.49 -4.79
C PHE A 132 -31.19 -26.50 -5.14
N VAL A 133 -31.72 -25.38 -5.66
CA VAL A 133 -33.12 -25.30 -6.11
C VAL A 133 -33.39 -26.28 -7.24
N ALA A 134 -32.53 -26.36 -8.26
CA ALA A 134 -32.70 -27.29 -9.37
C ALA A 134 -32.70 -28.76 -8.90
N ALA A 135 -31.80 -29.12 -7.98
CA ALA A 135 -31.76 -30.47 -7.40
C ALA A 135 -33.01 -30.80 -6.58
N LEU A 136 -33.55 -29.82 -5.82
CA LEU A 136 -34.82 -30.00 -5.10
C LEU A 136 -36.00 -30.18 -6.07
N GLU A 137 -36.06 -29.40 -7.15
CA GLU A 137 -37.08 -29.52 -8.18
C GLU A 137 -37.02 -30.88 -8.88
N GLU A 138 -35.83 -31.39 -9.20
CA GLU A 138 -35.66 -32.74 -9.78
C GLU A 138 -36.16 -33.85 -8.84
N VAL A 139 -35.77 -33.80 -7.55
CA VAL A 139 -36.24 -34.76 -6.53
C VAL A 139 -37.76 -34.68 -6.39
N TYR A 140 -38.30 -33.47 -6.38
CA TYR A 140 -39.74 -33.24 -6.27
C TYR A 140 -40.50 -33.81 -7.47
N MET A 141 -40.04 -33.56 -8.71
CA MET A 141 -40.64 -34.08 -9.93
C MET A 141 -40.61 -35.62 -9.98
N GLN A 142 -39.56 -36.25 -9.45
CA GLN A 142 -39.48 -37.71 -9.33
C GLN A 142 -40.42 -38.29 -8.25
N SER A 143 -40.80 -37.50 -7.24
CA SER A 143 -41.67 -37.93 -6.13
C SER A 143 -43.18 -37.90 -6.43
N GLY A 144 -43.61 -37.24 -7.51
CA GLY A 144 -45.01 -37.19 -7.94
C GLY A 144 -45.97 -36.39 -7.04
N VAL A 145 -45.46 -35.64 -6.05
CA VAL A 145 -46.27 -34.78 -5.17
C VAL A 145 -46.66 -33.50 -5.94
N ARG A 146 -47.85 -32.93 -5.69
CA ARG A 146 -48.37 -31.69 -6.32
C ARG A 146 -48.55 -30.60 -5.25
N LEU A 147 -47.96 -29.41 -5.42
CA LEU A 147 -48.05 -28.31 -4.45
C LEU A 147 -49.43 -27.65 -4.59
N THR A 148 -50.31 -27.82 -3.61
CA THR A 148 -51.47 -26.94 -3.44
C THR A 148 -50.98 -25.68 -2.74
N THR A 149 -50.77 -24.61 -3.50
CA THR A 149 -50.48 -23.30 -2.94
C THR A 149 -51.77 -22.75 -2.32
N THR A 150 -51.85 -22.73 -0.99
CA THR A 150 -52.86 -21.92 -0.28
C THR A 150 -52.22 -20.58 0.07
N HIS A 151 -52.93 -19.52 -0.33
CA HIS A 151 -52.49 -18.14 -0.42
C HIS A 151 -52.48 -17.41 0.93
#